data_AF-A0A4Q2YC22-F1
#
_entry.id   AF-A0A4Q2YC22-F1
#
_cell.length_a   1.000
_cell.length_b   1.000
_cell.length_c   1.000
_cell.angle_alpha   90.00
_cell.angle_beta   90.00
_cell.angle_gamma   90.00
#
_symmetry.space_group_name_H-M   'P 1'
#
loop_
_entity.id
_entity.type
_entity.pdbx_description
1 polymer ?
#
loop_
_entity_poly.entity_id
_entity_poly.type
_entity_poly.pdbx_seq_one_letter_code
_entity_poly.pdbx_strand_id
1 'polypeptide(L)'
;MPKCRSIRQSALIGMLLLALSGGVCAQTPATVAELRAIPKPMVPEHPVVIVRGIATSVRGEQYPDFILQDATGALAIIFGKEVGPITEGQMVEVVGRVDPANPSLRILADRITPGEMVGLPAPVKVDAADLADGSKDCQYIELSGVIRKVHTDASLQPVRLILDLGPQDRRLAIWVSHFDDEIQAKLQPDTAVTVRGVCRSWRTLKYQPFGTFIVVTDPSSIRIDRAAPASPEKLPMRSLPDVFQLTIDDLKVHRERIGGVVTLAWPDTQAVVENAGGAVFLTTGEDARLRPGEEVDIAGFPTRRDSRLVMEDAVLIHGSPAIPENSITPLEITPGRIIREARSLDLDGRLLGITGTFREMMREDKRHLLIMVSDDGREFQAILPVSEPLPRDLESGARVRLDGVCRMLFTDQPVRSRSVPNSFELLLPDAGAIRIL
;
A
#
# COMPACT_ATOMS: atom_id res chain seq x y z
N MET A 1 -27.84 54.28 -41.67
CA MET A 1 -26.87 55.18 -41.00
C MET A 1 -27.47 55.55 -39.66
N PRO A 2 -26.77 55.49 -38.50
CA PRO A 2 -25.33 55.63 -38.30
C PRO A 2 -24.65 54.40 -37.64
N LYS A 3 -23.32 54.52 -37.55
CA LYS A 3 -22.31 53.57 -37.09
C LYS A 3 -22.34 53.37 -35.57
N CYS A 4 -22.05 52.16 -35.08
CA CYS A 4 -21.42 52.02 -33.77
C CYS A 4 -20.36 50.90 -33.77
N ARG A 5 -19.26 51.21 -33.08
CA ARG A 5 -17.90 50.67 -33.19
C ARG A 5 -17.75 49.24 -32.65
N SER A 6 -16.92 48.45 -33.33
CA SER A 6 -16.36 47.19 -32.85
C SER A 6 -15.37 47.42 -31.71
N ILE A 7 -15.58 46.75 -30.58
CA ILE A 7 -14.61 46.63 -29.49
C ILE A 7 -13.71 45.44 -29.82
N ARG A 8 -12.45 45.71 -30.17
CA ARG A 8 -11.39 44.69 -30.22
C ARG A 8 -10.91 44.46 -28.78
N GLN A 9 -11.08 43.24 -28.27
CA GLN A 9 -10.39 42.77 -27.08
C GLN A 9 -8.94 42.44 -27.46
N SER A 10 -8.01 43.21 -26.93
CA SER A 10 -6.57 42.95 -27.02
C SER A 10 -6.18 41.92 -25.96
N ALA A 11 -5.94 40.67 -26.37
CA ALA A 11 -5.25 39.69 -25.55
C ALA A 11 -3.74 39.93 -25.68
N LEU A 12 -3.13 40.38 -24.58
CA LEU A 12 -1.68 40.60 -24.48
C LEU A 12 -1.01 39.22 -24.27
N ILE A 13 -0.56 38.59 -25.35
CA ILE A 13 0.32 37.41 -25.28
C ILE A 13 1.75 37.96 -25.12
N GLY A 14 2.27 37.89 -23.91
CA GLY A 14 3.67 38.18 -23.61
C GLY A 14 4.57 37.08 -24.18
N MET A 15 5.04 37.27 -25.40
CA MET A 15 6.03 36.41 -26.06
C MET A 15 7.43 36.77 -25.51
N LEU A 16 7.94 35.95 -24.58
CA LEU A 16 9.31 36.06 -24.08
C LEU A 16 10.26 35.44 -25.13
N LEU A 17 10.70 36.27 -26.08
CA LEU A 17 11.78 35.94 -27.03
C LEU A 17 13.13 36.10 -26.32
N LEU A 18 13.74 34.98 -25.89
CA LEU A 18 15.16 34.95 -25.55
C LEU A 18 15.98 34.86 -26.83
N ALA A 19 16.68 35.95 -27.14
CA ALA A 19 17.60 36.03 -28.27
C ALA A 19 18.84 35.16 -28.02
N LEU A 20 19.03 34.17 -28.89
CA LEU A 20 20.29 33.44 -29.07
C LEU A 20 21.31 34.37 -29.73
N SER A 21 22.31 34.81 -28.97
CA SER A 21 23.56 35.31 -29.53
C SER A 21 24.73 34.78 -28.71
N GLY A 22 25.69 34.17 -29.42
CA GLY A 22 26.87 33.54 -28.85
C GLY A 22 27.71 34.54 -28.07
N GLY A 23 27.73 34.34 -26.76
CA GLY A 23 28.60 35.02 -25.81
C GLY A 23 28.35 34.34 -24.47
N VAL A 24 29.41 33.87 -23.81
CA VAL A 24 29.36 33.38 -22.42
C VAL A 24 29.10 34.59 -21.52
N CYS A 25 27.88 35.10 -21.56
CA CYS A 25 27.33 36.02 -20.58
C CYS A 25 26.76 35.15 -19.47
N ALA A 26 27.03 35.50 -18.21
CA ALA A 26 26.60 34.75 -17.03
C ALA A 26 25.08 34.52 -17.09
N GLN A 27 24.67 33.33 -17.55
CA GLN A 27 23.28 32.92 -17.56
C GLN A 27 22.88 32.68 -16.10
N THR A 28 21.89 33.42 -15.61
CA THR A 28 21.31 33.17 -14.29
C THR A 28 20.86 31.71 -14.21
N PRO A 29 21.18 30.98 -13.13
CA PRO A 29 20.70 29.62 -12.97
C PRO A 29 19.17 29.56 -13.07
N ALA A 30 18.65 28.64 -13.90
CA ALA A 30 17.24 28.35 -14.00
C ALA A 30 16.76 27.64 -12.72
N THR A 31 15.54 27.93 -12.32
CA THR A 31 14.88 27.23 -11.20
C THR A 31 14.28 25.90 -11.67
N VAL A 32 14.17 24.93 -10.76
CA VAL A 32 13.53 23.66 -11.05
C VAL A 32 12.07 23.84 -11.50
N ALA A 33 11.34 24.80 -10.92
CA ALA A 33 9.96 25.11 -11.33
C ALA A 33 9.86 25.60 -12.79
N GLU A 34 10.77 26.48 -13.23
CA GLU A 34 10.84 26.93 -14.62
C GLU A 34 11.07 25.75 -15.57
N LEU A 35 11.99 24.83 -15.22
CA LEU A 35 12.26 23.64 -16.02
C LEU A 35 11.07 22.68 -16.07
N ARG A 36 10.33 22.51 -14.97
CA ARG A 36 9.10 21.70 -14.92
C ARG A 36 7.96 22.28 -15.76
N ALA A 37 7.94 23.60 -15.97
CA ALA A 37 6.93 24.27 -16.78
C ALA A 37 7.16 24.16 -18.30
N ILE A 38 8.32 23.66 -18.74
CA ILE A 38 8.63 23.48 -20.16
C ILE A 38 7.72 22.41 -20.78
N PRO A 39 6.96 22.71 -21.85
CA PRO A 39 6.11 21.73 -22.51
C PRO A 39 6.91 20.54 -23.08
N LYS A 40 6.57 19.33 -22.63
CA LYS A 40 7.22 18.06 -23.02
C LYS A 40 7.32 17.78 -24.53
N PRO A 41 6.32 18.11 -25.40
CA PRO A 41 6.46 17.91 -26.84
C PRO A 41 7.38 18.94 -27.54
N MET A 42 8.02 19.85 -26.79
CA MET A 42 8.81 20.96 -27.33
C MET A 42 10.26 20.98 -26.80
N VAL A 43 10.85 19.81 -26.57
CA VAL A 43 12.31 19.67 -26.37
C VAL A 43 13.02 19.11 -27.62
N PRO A 44 12.90 19.71 -28.83
CA PRO A 44 13.68 19.28 -29.98
C PRO A 44 15.11 19.86 -30.02
N GLU A 45 15.51 20.76 -29.11
CA GLU A 45 16.81 21.47 -29.21
C GLU A 45 17.76 21.38 -28.00
N HIS A 46 17.49 20.53 -27.01
CA HIS A 46 18.41 20.32 -25.86
C HIS A 46 19.02 21.61 -25.27
N PRO A 47 18.21 22.56 -24.76
CA PRO A 47 18.75 23.81 -24.24
C PRO A 47 19.78 23.50 -23.15
N VAL A 48 20.97 24.09 -23.30
CA VAL A 48 21.97 24.10 -22.23
C VAL A 48 21.40 24.94 -21.11
N VAL A 49 21.29 24.35 -19.93
CA VAL A 49 20.76 24.96 -18.72
C VAL A 49 21.83 24.97 -17.64
N ILE A 50 21.82 26.03 -16.84
CA ILE A 50 22.56 26.11 -15.59
C ILE A 50 21.54 25.95 -14.47
N VAL A 51 21.75 25.02 -13.55
CA VAL A 51 20.93 24.88 -12.34
C VAL A 51 21.84 24.91 -11.12
N ARG A 52 21.32 25.44 -10.02
CA ARG A 52 22.05 25.52 -8.75
C ARG A 52 21.14 25.08 -7.60
N GLY A 53 21.62 24.19 -6.77
CA GLY A 53 20.86 23.67 -5.65
C GLY A 53 21.67 22.74 -4.75
N ILE A 54 21.02 22.20 -3.73
CA ILE A 54 21.63 21.32 -2.74
C ILE A 54 21.55 19.87 -3.24
N ALA A 55 22.65 19.13 -3.15
CA ALA A 55 22.64 17.68 -3.36
C ALA A 55 21.94 16.98 -2.19
N THR A 56 20.77 16.35 -2.41
CA THR A 56 19.94 15.76 -1.34
C THR A 56 19.98 14.23 -1.29
N SER A 57 20.43 13.58 -2.36
CA SER A 57 20.72 12.15 -2.36
C SER A 57 21.83 11.87 -3.37
N VAL A 58 22.92 11.25 -2.91
CA VAL A 58 24.05 10.84 -3.75
C VAL A 58 24.18 9.33 -3.66
N ARG A 59 23.89 8.61 -4.75
CA ARG A 59 23.79 7.13 -4.73
C ARG A 59 25.12 6.40 -4.91
N GLY A 60 26.23 7.12 -4.85
CA GLY A 60 27.60 6.60 -4.90
C GLY A 60 28.07 6.18 -6.29
N GLU A 61 29.25 5.55 -6.38
CA GLU A 61 29.92 5.19 -7.64
C GLU A 61 29.15 4.20 -8.52
N GLN A 62 28.16 3.50 -7.96
CA GLN A 62 27.35 2.50 -8.65
C GLN A 62 26.28 3.09 -9.56
N TYR A 63 25.80 4.30 -9.23
CA TYR A 63 24.79 5.01 -10.00
C TYR A 63 25.28 6.43 -10.26
N PRO A 64 25.50 6.82 -11.53
CA PRO A 64 26.06 8.13 -11.83
C PRO A 64 24.94 9.18 -11.84
N ASP A 65 24.23 9.30 -10.72
CA ASP A 65 23.22 10.31 -10.48
C ASP A 65 23.18 10.79 -9.03
N PHE A 66 22.73 12.03 -8.89
CA PHE A 66 22.35 12.61 -7.60
C PHE A 66 21.08 13.44 -7.77
N ILE A 67 20.45 13.76 -6.65
CA ILE A 67 19.28 14.62 -6.64
C ILE A 67 19.69 16.04 -6.24
N LEU A 68 19.33 17.02 -7.08
CA LEU A 68 19.53 18.43 -6.82
C LEU A 68 18.19 19.07 -6.44
N GLN A 69 18.18 19.79 -5.32
CA GLN A 69 17.01 20.51 -4.83
C GLN A 69 17.29 22.00 -4.64
N ASP A 70 16.47 22.84 -5.24
CA ASP A 70 16.45 24.29 -5.00
C ASP A 70 15.20 24.69 -4.17
N ALA A 71 14.95 25.99 -4.03
CA ALA A 71 13.80 26.49 -3.28
C ALA A 71 12.43 26.20 -3.93
N THR A 72 12.41 25.77 -5.19
CA THR A 72 11.22 25.60 -6.02
C THR A 72 10.90 24.13 -6.34
N GLY A 73 11.87 23.23 -6.21
CA GLY A 73 11.68 21.80 -6.42
C GLY A 73 12.98 21.02 -6.47
N ALA A 74 12.88 19.77 -6.90
CA ALA A 74 14.02 18.88 -7.06
C ALA A 74 13.98 18.12 -8.39
N LEU A 75 15.15 17.71 -8.87
CA LEU A 75 15.28 16.90 -10.08
C LEU A 75 16.51 16.00 -10.01
N ALA A 76 16.55 14.98 -10.85
CA ALA A 76 17.70 14.11 -10.97
C ALA A 76 18.76 14.70 -11.91
N ILE A 77 20.02 14.68 -11.48
CA ILE A 77 21.18 15.01 -12.29
C ILE A 77 21.86 13.69 -12.65
N ILE A 78 21.99 13.40 -13.94
CA ILE A 78 22.71 12.23 -14.47
C ILE A 78 24.07 12.72 -14.98
N PHE A 79 25.14 12.01 -14.68
CA PHE A 79 26.49 12.39 -15.07
C PHE A 79 27.32 11.19 -15.57
N GLY A 80 28.54 11.47 -16.06
CA GLY A 80 29.51 10.44 -16.46
C GLY A 80 30.45 10.04 -15.30
N LYS A 81 31.46 9.21 -15.56
CA LYS A 81 32.39 8.74 -14.51
C LYS A 81 33.39 9.80 -13.99
N GLU A 82 33.48 10.97 -14.62
CA GLU A 82 34.57 11.95 -14.39
C GLU A 82 34.17 13.14 -13.50
N VAL A 83 33.22 12.96 -12.58
CA VAL A 83 32.81 14.02 -11.67
C VAL A 83 33.50 13.82 -10.32
N GLY A 84 34.13 14.88 -9.81
CA GLY A 84 34.71 14.87 -8.46
C GLY A 84 33.67 14.54 -7.38
N PRO A 85 34.09 14.17 -6.15
CA PRO A 85 33.17 13.72 -5.12
C PRO A 85 32.15 14.82 -4.76
N ILE A 86 30.86 14.49 -4.85
CA ILE A 86 29.74 15.32 -4.38
C ILE A 86 29.26 14.72 -3.07
N THR A 87 29.04 15.56 -2.06
CA THR A 87 28.51 15.14 -0.75
C THR A 87 27.08 15.62 -0.56
N GLU A 88 26.25 14.83 0.11
CA GLU A 88 24.90 15.26 0.51
C GLU A 88 24.95 16.51 1.39
N GLY A 89 24.06 17.47 1.15
CA GLY A 89 24.06 18.78 1.82
C GLY A 89 25.07 19.79 1.23
N GLN A 90 25.77 19.43 0.15
CA GLN A 90 26.63 20.37 -0.57
C GLN A 90 25.83 21.20 -1.57
N MET A 91 26.15 22.48 -1.68
CA MET A 91 25.66 23.33 -2.76
C MET A 91 26.37 22.95 -4.06
N VAL A 92 25.64 22.77 -5.15
CA VAL A 92 26.19 22.33 -6.44
C VAL A 92 25.60 23.19 -7.55
N GLU A 93 26.47 23.63 -8.46
CA GLU A 93 26.08 24.20 -9.74
C GLU A 93 26.31 23.17 -10.85
N VAL A 94 25.33 23.00 -11.73
CA VAL A 94 25.36 22.04 -12.84
C VAL A 94 25.09 22.77 -14.13
N VAL A 95 25.97 22.58 -15.11
CA VAL A 95 25.74 22.93 -16.50
C VAL A 95 25.46 21.65 -17.26
N GLY A 96 24.35 21.61 -17.98
CA GLY A 96 23.95 20.41 -18.72
C GLY A 96 22.77 20.63 -19.64
N ARG A 97 22.19 19.53 -20.12
CA ARG A 97 21.03 19.54 -21.03
C ARG A 97 19.87 18.77 -20.42
N VAL A 98 18.65 19.26 -20.62
CA VAL A 98 17.44 18.51 -20.24
C VAL A 98 17.36 17.24 -21.08
N ASP A 99 17.06 16.10 -20.46
CA ASP A 99 16.89 14.83 -21.18
C ASP A 99 15.46 14.72 -21.76
N PRO A 100 15.29 14.76 -23.10
CA PRO A 100 13.97 14.66 -23.73
C PRO A 100 13.42 13.24 -23.76
N ALA A 101 14.26 12.22 -23.58
CA ALA A 101 13.89 10.82 -23.73
C ALA A 101 13.31 10.19 -22.45
N ASN A 102 13.23 10.95 -21.34
CA ASN A 102 12.79 10.43 -20.06
C ASN A 102 11.45 11.00 -19.57
N PRO A 103 10.58 10.16 -19.00
CA PRO A 103 9.32 10.63 -18.42
C PRO A 103 9.47 11.49 -17.16
N SER A 104 10.60 11.42 -16.45
CA SER A 104 10.92 12.31 -15.33
C SER A 104 11.87 13.41 -15.77
N LEU A 105 11.70 14.62 -15.20
CA LEU A 105 12.60 15.73 -15.44
C LEU A 105 13.99 15.37 -14.89
N ARG A 106 14.97 15.29 -15.79
CA ARG A 106 16.38 15.07 -15.43
C ARG A 106 17.31 15.87 -16.33
N ILE A 107 18.47 16.22 -15.80
CA ILE A 107 19.53 16.93 -16.53
C ILE A 107 20.70 15.97 -16.75
N LEU A 108 21.15 15.88 -18.00
CA LEU A 108 22.41 15.26 -18.36
C LEU A 108 23.51 16.31 -18.16
N ALA A 109 24.32 16.13 -17.11
CA ALA A 109 25.36 17.08 -16.75
C ALA A 109 26.56 16.99 -17.69
N ASP A 110 26.98 18.14 -18.22
CA ASP A 110 28.25 18.31 -18.93
C ASP A 110 29.37 18.74 -17.97
N ARG A 111 29.02 19.58 -16.99
CA ARG A 111 29.93 20.06 -15.96
C ARG A 111 29.21 20.18 -14.64
N ILE A 112 29.86 19.73 -13.58
CA ILE A 112 29.39 19.90 -12.20
C ILE A 112 30.46 20.66 -11.43
N THR A 113 30.04 21.66 -10.68
CA THR A 113 30.91 22.51 -9.86
C THR A 113 30.43 22.42 -8.41
N PRO A 114 31.08 21.57 -7.59
CA PRO A 114 30.77 21.47 -6.17
C PRO A 114 31.15 22.77 -5.44
N GLY A 115 30.28 23.23 -4.55
CA GLY A 115 30.46 24.42 -3.72
C GLY A 115 30.63 24.08 -2.24
N GLU A 116 30.20 24.99 -1.37
CA GLU A 116 30.30 24.83 0.08
C GLU A 116 29.26 23.83 0.64
N MET A 117 29.54 23.33 1.84
CA MET A 117 28.57 22.55 2.62
C MET A 117 27.56 23.49 3.26
N VAL A 118 26.28 23.33 2.93
CA VAL A 118 25.17 24.14 3.46
C VAL A 118 24.20 23.33 4.32
N GLY A 119 24.32 22.00 4.30
CA GLY A 119 23.39 21.08 4.95
C GLY A 119 22.21 20.71 4.08
N LEU A 120 21.45 19.70 4.48
CA LEU A 120 20.24 19.28 3.77
C LEU A 120 19.11 20.33 3.95
N PRO A 121 18.25 20.53 2.94
CA PRO A 121 17.10 21.42 3.07
C PRO A 121 16.13 20.90 4.14
N ALA A 122 15.27 21.79 4.67
CA ALA A 122 14.18 21.36 5.55
C ALA A 122 13.29 20.36 4.80
N PRO A 123 13.01 19.17 5.36
CA PRO A 123 12.21 18.17 4.68
C PRO A 123 10.75 18.61 4.58
N VAL A 124 10.12 18.30 3.45
CA VAL A 124 8.67 18.49 3.29
C VAL A 124 7.96 17.37 4.04
N LYS A 125 7.17 17.73 5.05
CA LYS A 125 6.37 16.75 5.80
C LYS A 125 5.22 16.26 4.94
N VAL A 126 5.08 14.95 4.84
CA VAL A 126 4.07 14.28 4.00
C VAL A 126 3.50 13.07 4.72
N ASP A 127 2.28 12.68 4.37
CA ASP A 127 1.78 11.34 4.62
C ASP A 127 1.92 10.45 3.38
N ALA A 128 1.56 9.16 3.49
CA ALA A 128 1.64 8.25 2.36
C ALA A 128 0.65 8.60 1.22
N ALA A 129 -0.46 9.27 1.51
CA ALA A 129 -1.46 9.65 0.52
C ALA A 129 -0.97 10.83 -0.35
N ASP A 130 -0.22 11.76 0.24
CA ASP A 130 0.45 12.87 -0.47
C ASP A 130 1.43 12.41 -1.57
N LEU A 131 1.87 11.15 -1.51
CA LEU A 131 2.84 10.57 -2.44
C LEU A 131 2.21 9.87 -3.64
N ALA A 132 0.89 9.66 -3.62
CA ALA A 132 0.17 8.85 -4.61
C ALA A 132 0.17 9.45 -6.02
N ASP A 133 0.17 10.79 -6.13
CA ASP A 133 0.13 11.50 -7.41
C ASP A 133 1.52 11.76 -8.02
N GLY A 134 2.59 11.38 -7.31
CA GLY A 134 3.98 11.58 -7.72
C GLY A 134 4.40 13.05 -7.83
N SER A 135 3.67 14.01 -7.24
CA SER A 135 4.00 15.43 -7.24
C SER A 135 5.27 15.73 -6.42
N LYS A 136 5.59 14.86 -5.46
CA LYS A 136 6.76 14.94 -4.57
C LYS A 136 8.02 14.29 -5.15
N ASP A 137 7.99 13.86 -6.41
CA ASP A 137 9.16 13.21 -7.04
C ASP A 137 10.44 14.07 -6.90
N CYS A 138 11.51 13.38 -6.51
CA CYS A 138 12.83 13.91 -6.15
C CYS A 138 12.89 14.81 -4.90
N GLN A 139 11.77 15.17 -4.25
CA GLN A 139 11.82 16.05 -3.08
C GLN A 139 12.36 15.32 -1.85
N TYR A 140 13.14 16.05 -1.05
CA TYR A 140 13.53 15.64 0.30
C TYR A 140 12.33 15.80 1.25
N ILE A 141 11.88 14.69 1.81
CA ILE A 141 10.64 14.57 2.57
C ILE A 141 10.87 13.99 3.96
N GLU A 142 9.90 14.18 4.85
CA GLU A 142 9.79 13.53 6.16
C GLU A 142 8.41 12.89 6.27
N LEU A 143 8.36 11.61 6.65
CA LEU A 143 7.12 10.94 7.02
C LEU A 143 7.31 10.10 8.28
N SER A 144 6.21 9.78 8.93
CA SER A 144 6.17 8.81 10.02
C SER A 144 5.33 7.60 9.62
N GLY A 145 5.67 6.44 10.15
CA GLY A 145 4.88 5.23 9.98
C GLY A 145 5.43 4.05 10.76
N VAL A 146 4.74 2.92 10.66
CA VAL A 146 5.18 1.67 11.29
C VAL A 146 5.62 0.68 10.24
N ILE A 147 6.76 0.06 10.52
CA ILE A 147 7.33 -1.00 9.71
C ILE A 147 6.43 -2.23 9.79
N ARG A 148 5.98 -2.71 8.64
CA ARG A 148 5.12 -3.89 8.49
C ARG A 148 5.92 -5.11 8.05
N LYS A 149 6.89 -4.89 7.17
CA LYS A 149 7.80 -5.91 6.66
C LYS A 149 9.19 -5.33 6.48
N VAL A 150 10.19 -6.18 6.69
CA VAL A 150 11.60 -5.88 6.55
C VAL A 150 12.22 -6.99 5.73
N HIS A 151 12.92 -6.64 4.66
CA HIS A 151 13.59 -7.61 3.82
C HIS A 151 14.75 -6.96 3.08
N THR A 152 15.69 -7.76 2.58
CA THR A 152 16.78 -7.28 1.75
C THR A 152 16.48 -7.57 0.28
N ASP A 153 16.75 -6.61 -0.60
CA ASP A 153 16.74 -6.82 -2.04
C ASP A 153 18.18 -6.98 -2.54
N ALA A 154 18.55 -8.23 -2.84
CA ALA A 154 19.87 -8.58 -3.38
C ALA A 154 19.94 -8.52 -4.92
N SER A 155 18.81 -8.27 -5.60
CA SER A 155 18.78 -8.04 -7.05
C SER A 155 19.34 -6.66 -7.41
N LEU A 156 19.33 -5.74 -6.45
CA LEU A 156 19.97 -4.43 -6.55
C LEU A 156 21.42 -4.52 -6.09
N GLN A 157 22.29 -3.77 -6.75
CA GLN A 157 23.70 -3.65 -6.37
C GLN A 157 24.00 -2.18 -6.05
N PRO A 158 24.35 -1.85 -4.79
CA PRO A 158 24.56 -2.77 -3.67
C PRO A 158 23.21 -3.21 -3.08
N VAL A 159 23.24 -4.26 -2.26
CA VAL A 159 22.05 -4.78 -1.56
C VAL A 159 21.36 -3.63 -0.82
N ARG A 160 20.03 -3.59 -0.89
CA ARG A 160 19.21 -2.58 -0.18
C ARG A 160 18.41 -3.25 0.93
N LEU A 161 18.35 -2.61 2.09
CA LEU A 161 17.36 -2.96 3.11
C LEU A 161 16.05 -2.24 2.77
N ILE A 162 14.96 -3.00 2.68
CA ILE A 162 13.64 -2.52 2.32
C ILE A 162 12.75 -2.58 3.55
N LEU A 163 12.21 -1.42 3.92
CA LEU A 163 11.19 -1.28 4.96
C LEU A 163 9.86 -0.97 4.29
N ASP A 164 8.89 -1.84 4.48
CA ASP A 164 7.54 -1.63 3.99
C ASP A 164 6.69 -1.00 5.08
N LEU A 165 6.15 0.20 4.82
CA LEU A 165 5.31 0.92 5.75
C LEU A 165 3.85 0.92 5.28
N GLY A 166 2.94 0.85 6.25
CA GLY A 166 1.51 0.95 6.00
C GLY A 166 0.84 -0.31 5.45
N PRO A 167 -0.50 -0.28 5.30
CA PRO A 167 -1.27 -1.47 4.98
C PRO A 167 -1.00 -2.00 3.57
N GLN A 168 -1.35 -3.26 3.33
CA GLN A 168 -0.99 -3.98 2.10
C GLN A 168 -1.48 -3.29 0.82
N ASP A 169 -2.63 -2.60 0.87
CA ASP A 169 -3.23 -1.89 -0.28
C ASP A 169 -2.48 -0.62 -0.71
N ARG A 170 -1.64 -0.05 0.18
CA ARG A 170 -0.95 1.23 -0.02
C ARG A 170 0.49 1.21 0.49
N ARG A 171 1.08 0.01 0.49
CA ARG A 171 2.40 -0.26 1.07
C ARG A 171 3.46 0.64 0.44
N LEU A 172 4.15 1.41 1.27
CA LEU A 172 5.21 2.32 0.86
C LEU A 172 6.57 1.72 1.20
N ALA A 173 7.40 1.52 0.18
CA ALA A 173 8.75 0.99 0.35
C ALA A 173 9.76 2.10 0.65
N ILE A 174 10.59 1.88 1.66
CA ILE A 174 11.74 2.70 2.00
C ILE A 174 13.00 1.89 1.74
N TRP A 175 13.84 2.40 0.85
CA TRP A 175 15.08 1.79 0.41
C TRP A 175 16.24 2.42 1.17
N VAL A 176 16.81 1.65 2.10
CA VAL A 176 17.95 2.07 2.89
C VAL A 176 19.22 1.58 2.20
N SER A 177 20.06 2.53 1.81
CA SER A 177 21.20 2.29 0.93
C SER A 177 22.41 1.75 1.66
N HIS A 178 22.70 2.31 2.83
CA HIS A 178 23.76 1.86 3.72
C HIS A 178 23.09 1.35 5.00
N PHE A 179 23.41 0.14 5.42
CA PHE A 179 22.92 -0.44 6.66
C PHE A 179 23.91 -1.48 7.15
N ASP A 180 23.87 -1.72 8.46
CA ASP A 180 24.59 -2.80 9.13
C ASP A 180 23.60 -3.68 9.92
N ASP A 181 24.12 -4.77 10.50
CA ASP A 181 23.32 -5.70 11.27
C ASP A 181 22.70 -5.04 12.52
N GLU A 182 23.34 -3.99 13.08
CA GLU A 182 22.85 -3.31 14.27
C GLU A 182 21.58 -2.51 13.98
N ILE A 183 21.58 -1.69 12.92
CA ILE A 183 20.38 -0.93 12.54
C ILE A 183 19.28 -1.87 12.03
N GLN A 184 19.63 -2.90 11.26
CA GLN A 184 18.66 -3.88 10.79
C GLN A 184 17.98 -4.61 11.97
N ALA A 185 18.73 -4.98 13.01
CA ALA A 185 18.17 -5.59 14.22
C ALA A 185 17.20 -4.67 14.99
N LYS A 186 17.36 -3.34 14.87
CA LYS A 186 16.46 -2.35 15.50
C LYS A 186 15.22 -2.04 14.65
N LEU A 187 15.34 -2.14 13.33
CA LEU A 187 14.26 -1.88 12.38
C LEU A 187 13.48 -3.18 12.12
N GLN A 188 12.62 -3.55 13.07
CA GLN A 188 11.79 -4.75 12.99
C GLN A 188 10.32 -4.40 12.72
N PRO A 189 9.50 -5.34 12.21
CA PRO A 189 8.06 -5.15 12.15
C PRO A 189 7.50 -4.68 13.49
N ASP A 190 6.54 -3.75 13.46
CA ASP A 190 5.94 -3.05 14.63
C ASP A 190 6.78 -1.90 15.22
N THR A 191 7.94 -1.60 14.63
CA THR A 191 8.75 -0.42 14.99
C THR A 191 8.14 0.84 14.35
N ALA A 192 7.83 1.85 15.16
CA ALA A 192 7.43 3.16 14.67
C ALA A 192 8.65 4.03 14.38
N VAL A 193 8.68 4.61 13.19
CA VAL A 193 9.80 5.39 12.68
C VAL A 193 9.34 6.70 12.06
N THR A 194 10.20 7.71 12.16
CA THR A 194 10.16 8.92 11.34
C THR A 194 11.35 8.86 10.40
N VAL A 195 11.08 8.90 9.09
CA VAL A 195 12.08 8.75 8.05
C VAL A 195 12.23 10.03 7.26
N ARG A 196 13.48 10.45 7.06
CA ARG A 196 13.86 11.50 6.12
C ARG A 196 14.58 10.91 4.93
N GLY A 197 14.16 11.26 3.74
CA GLY A 197 14.73 10.71 2.52
C GLY A 197 14.20 11.39 1.27
N VAL A 198 14.69 10.97 0.12
CA VAL A 198 14.24 11.49 -1.16
C VAL A 198 13.13 10.61 -1.72
N CYS A 199 11.98 11.23 -2.00
CA CYS A 199 10.89 10.57 -2.71
C CYS A 199 11.28 10.28 -4.17
N ARG A 200 10.97 9.09 -4.65
CA ARG A 200 11.18 8.66 -6.03
C ARG A 200 9.91 8.05 -6.57
N SER A 201 9.52 8.44 -7.78
CA SER A 201 8.36 7.85 -8.46
C SER A 201 8.76 7.22 -9.79
N TRP A 202 8.34 5.98 -10.00
CA TRP A 202 8.38 5.37 -11.33
C TRP A 202 7.22 5.89 -12.18
N ARG A 203 7.52 6.21 -13.44
CA ARG A 203 6.55 6.75 -14.39
C ARG A 203 6.44 5.88 -15.63
N THR A 204 5.24 5.74 -16.16
CA THR A 204 5.00 5.10 -17.46
C THR A 204 5.54 5.98 -18.60
N LEU A 205 5.61 5.44 -19.82
CA LEU A 205 5.94 6.23 -21.02
C LEU A 205 4.92 7.37 -21.29
N LYS A 206 3.71 7.26 -20.74
CA LYS A 206 2.69 8.32 -20.75
C LYS A 206 2.83 9.30 -19.58
N TYR A 207 3.97 9.28 -18.87
CA TYR A 207 4.30 10.18 -17.76
C TYR A 207 3.47 10.00 -16.49
N GLN A 208 2.68 8.93 -16.39
CA GLN A 208 1.84 8.63 -15.24
C GLN A 208 2.65 7.90 -14.17
N PRO A 209 2.63 8.34 -12.89
CA PRO A 209 3.27 7.58 -11.82
C PRO A 209 2.56 6.24 -11.63
N PHE A 210 3.32 5.17 -11.40
CA PHE A 210 2.76 3.84 -11.09
C PHE A 210 3.40 3.17 -9.87
N GLY A 211 4.40 3.81 -9.26
CA GLY A 211 4.98 3.38 -7.99
C GLY A 211 5.77 4.51 -7.37
N THR A 212 5.70 4.65 -6.05
CA THR A 212 6.47 5.63 -5.28
C THR A 212 7.20 4.89 -4.16
N PHE A 213 8.46 5.26 -3.95
CA PHE A 213 9.31 4.73 -2.89
C PHE A 213 10.24 5.83 -2.40
N ILE A 214 10.91 5.60 -1.29
CA ILE A 214 11.77 6.59 -0.65
C ILE A 214 13.17 6.04 -0.57
N VAL A 215 14.14 6.83 -0.98
CA VAL A 215 15.56 6.49 -0.86
C VAL A 215 16.13 7.19 0.36
N VAL A 216 16.69 6.40 1.26
CA VAL A 216 17.45 6.84 2.42
C VAL A 216 18.90 6.40 2.19
N THR A 217 19.81 7.36 2.10
CA THR A 217 21.23 7.05 1.90
C THR A 217 21.85 6.59 3.23
N ASP A 218 21.75 7.42 4.26
CA ASP A 218 22.28 7.19 5.61
C ASP A 218 21.18 6.76 6.59
N PRO A 219 21.34 5.61 7.30
CA PRO A 219 20.37 5.13 8.28
C PRO A 219 20.16 6.08 9.46
N SER A 220 21.08 7.03 9.72
CA SER A 220 20.89 8.10 10.71
C SER A 220 19.69 9.00 10.41
N SER A 221 19.21 9.01 9.16
CA SER A 221 17.99 9.69 8.74
C SER A 221 16.69 8.95 9.11
N ILE A 222 16.80 7.80 9.78
CA ILE A 222 15.68 7.03 10.33
C ILE A 222 15.70 7.18 11.84
N ARG A 223 14.73 7.92 12.38
CA ARG A 223 14.52 8.03 13.83
C ARG A 223 13.53 6.98 14.27
N ILE A 224 13.92 6.14 15.23
CA ILE A 224 13.00 5.21 15.89
C ILE A 224 12.21 5.99 16.95
N ASP A 225 10.91 6.14 16.72
CA ASP A 225 9.99 6.82 17.64
C ASP A 225 9.49 5.85 18.73
N ARG A 226 9.28 4.58 18.35
CA ARG A 226 8.93 3.48 19.27
C ARG A 226 9.52 2.17 18.75
N ALA A 227 10.27 1.47 19.61
CA ALA A 227 10.78 0.15 19.30
C ALA A 227 9.64 -0.88 19.23
N ALA A 228 9.76 -1.85 18.32
CA ALA A 228 8.91 -3.03 18.32
C ALA A 228 9.01 -3.78 19.66
N PRO A 229 7.94 -4.50 20.07
CA PRO A 229 8.06 -5.51 21.10
C PRO A 229 9.16 -6.52 20.73
N ALA A 230 9.85 -7.06 21.74
CA ALA A 230 10.93 -8.02 21.50
C ALA A 230 10.45 -9.29 20.75
N SER A 231 9.16 -9.59 20.83
CA SER A 231 8.51 -10.65 20.08
C SER A 231 6.98 -10.53 20.13
N PRO A 232 6.23 -11.08 19.15
CA PRO A 232 4.78 -10.93 19.08
C PRO A 232 4.03 -11.54 20.29
N GLU A 233 4.56 -12.59 20.92
CA GLU A 233 3.97 -13.21 22.11
C GLU A 233 4.00 -12.32 23.37
N LYS A 234 4.84 -11.28 23.38
CA LYS A 234 4.88 -10.31 24.48
C LYS A 234 3.82 -9.23 24.38
N LEU A 235 3.08 -9.17 23.26
CA LEU A 235 1.92 -8.31 23.15
C LEU A 235 0.82 -8.78 24.12
N PRO A 236 0.12 -7.85 24.79
CA PRO A 236 -1.02 -8.20 25.62
C PRO A 236 -2.13 -8.81 24.75
N MET A 237 -2.72 -9.89 25.23
CA MET A 237 -3.90 -10.49 24.60
C MET A 237 -5.07 -9.51 24.68
N ARG A 238 -5.71 -9.23 23.54
CA ARG A 238 -6.82 -8.29 23.44
C ARG A 238 -8.08 -8.97 22.95
N SER A 239 -9.24 -8.51 23.43
CA SER A 239 -10.52 -8.99 22.95
C SER A 239 -10.85 -8.40 21.57
N LEU A 240 -11.51 -9.17 20.70
CA LEU A 240 -11.98 -8.66 19.40
C LEU A 240 -12.88 -7.41 19.53
N PRO A 241 -13.83 -7.32 20.49
CA PRO A 241 -14.63 -6.13 20.70
C PRO A 241 -13.80 -4.86 20.97
N ASP A 242 -12.66 -4.98 21.68
CA ASP A 242 -11.77 -3.84 21.91
C ASP A 242 -11.00 -3.46 20.65
N VAL A 243 -10.56 -4.45 19.86
CA VAL A 243 -9.89 -4.22 18.57
C VAL A 243 -10.83 -3.54 17.58
N PHE A 244 -12.12 -3.93 17.53
CA PHE A 244 -13.11 -3.31 16.65
C PHE A 244 -13.40 -1.84 16.97
N GLN A 245 -13.20 -1.44 18.23
CA GLN A 245 -13.40 -0.06 18.71
C GLN A 245 -12.22 0.87 18.44
N LEU A 246 -11.07 0.34 17.99
CA LEU A 246 -9.90 1.15 17.66
C LEU A 246 -10.23 2.19 16.57
N THR A 247 -9.71 3.40 16.78
CA THR A 247 -9.85 4.49 15.81
C THR A 247 -8.99 4.21 14.58
N ILE A 248 -9.27 4.90 13.46
CA ILE A 248 -8.44 4.77 12.24
C ILE A 248 -6.96 5.08 12.54
N ASP A 249 -6.70 6.02 13.45
CA ASP A 249 -5.34 6.39 13.83
C ASP A 249 -4.70 5.34 14.74
N ASP A 250 -5.46 4.66 15.60
CA ASP A 250 -4.93 3.56 16.42
C ASP A 250 -4.66 2.28 15.59
N LEU A 251 -5.55 1.97 14.65
CA LEU A 251 -5.50 0.78 13.79
C LEU A 251 -4.25 0.76 12.89
N LYS A 252 -3.78 1.92 12.45
CA LYS A 252 -2.70 2.03 11.46
C LYS A 252 -1.30 1.72 11.99
N VAL A 253 -1.14 1.55 13.30
CA VAL A 253 0.17 1.75 13.90
C VAL A 253 0.72 0.41 14.35
N HIS A 254 0.02 -0.34 15.19
CA HIS A 254 0.66 -1.44 15.91
C HIS A 254 0.01 -2.80 15.77
N ARG A 255 0.80 -3.84 16.04
CA ARG A 255 0.28 -5.20 16.12
C ARG A 255 -0.63 -5.33 17.34
N GLU A 256 -1.72 -6.05 17.15
CA GLU A 256 -2.58 -6.52 18.22
C GLU A 256 -2.51 -8.04 18.27
N ARG A 257 -2.48 -8.60 19.48
CA ARG A 257 -2.54 -10.04 19.71
C ARG A 257 -3.95 -10.43 20.09
N ILE A 258 -4.49 -11.43 19.39
CA ILE A 258 -5.81 -11.99 19.65
C ILE A 258 -5.74 -13.51 19.67
N GLY A 259 -6.68 -14.13 20.38
CA GLY A 259 -6.88 -15.56 20.42
C GLY A 259 -8.27 -15.92 19.89
N GLY A 260 -8.39 -17.10 19.29
CA GLY A 260 -9.66 -17.64 18.84
C GLY A 260 -9.51 -18.94 18.08
N VAL A 261 -10.61 -19.39 17.48
CA VAL A 261 -10.65 -20.62 16.70
C VAL A 261 -10.72 -20.30 15.22
N VAL A 262 -9.89 -20.97 14.44
CA VAL A 262 -9.91 -20.88 12.98
C VAL A 262 -11.24 -21.46 12.47
N THR A 263 -12.06 -20.66 11.82
CA THR A 263 -13.35 -21.10 11.21
C THR A 263 -13.26 -21.25 9.71
N LEU A 264 -12.26 -20.63 9.08
CA LEU A 264 -11.94 -20.75 7.66
C LEU A 264 -10.42 -20.69 7.48
N ALA A 265 -9.87 -21.55 6.62
CA ALA A 265 -8.49 -21.44 6.17
C ALA A 265 -8.39 -21.92 4.72
N TRP A 266 -8.37 -20.97 3.79
CA TRP A 266 -8.06 -21.23 2.39
C TRP A 266 -6.58 -20.96 2.12
N PRO A 267 -5.88 -21.87 1.43
CA PRO A 267 -4.48 -21.66 1.06
C PRO A 267 -4.27 -20.33 0.33
N ASP A 268 -3.23 -19.58 0.73
CA ASP A 268 -2.69 -18.37 0.07
C ASP A 268 -3.70 -17.23 -0.20
N THR A 269 -4.88 -17.26 0.44
CA THR A 269 -5.98 -16.36 0.07
C THR A 269 -6.64 -15.73 1.29
N GLN A 270 -7.19 -16.53 2.19
CA GLN A 270 -8.02 -16.02 3.27
C GLN A 270 -8.11 -17.00 4.44
N ALA A 271 -7.99 -16.50 5.66
CA ALA A 271 -8.33 -17.25 6.86
C ALA A 271 -9.21 -16.39 7.79
N VAL A 272 -9.93 -17.02 8.70
CA VAL A 272 -10.79 -16.35 9.66
C VAL A 272 -10.63 -16.98 11.03
N VAL A 273 -10.51 -16.12 12.04
CA VAL A 273 -10.51 -16.50 13.45
C VAL A 273 -11.75 -15.92 14.12
N GLU A 274 -12.49 -16.76 14.82
CA GLU A 274 -13.69 -16.40 15.57
C GLU A 274 -13.50 -16.69 17.07
N ASN A 275 -14.07 -15.82 17.90
CA ASN A 275 -14.26 -16.06 19.32
C ASN A 275 -15.61 -15.49 19.79
N ALA A 276 -15.89 -15.55 21.09
CA ALA A 276 -17.15 -15.08 21.66
C ALA A 276 -17.48 -13.60 21.35
N GLY A 277 -16.47 -12.78 21.05
CA GLY A 277 -16.60 -11.36 20.76
C GLY A 277 -16.77 -11.00 19.28
N GLY A 278 -16.66 -11.96 18.36
CA GLY A 278 -16.80 -11.73 16.92
C GLY A 278 -15.82 -12.53 16.09
N ALA A 279 -15.65 -12.15 14.83
CA ALA A 279 -14.72 -12.79 13.91
C ALA A 279 -13.88 -11.78 13.13
N VAL A 280 -12.67 -12.15 12.77
CA VAL A 280 -11.78 -11.30 11.99
C VAL A 280 -11.13 -12.09 10.86
N PHE A 281 -11.11 -11.48 9.68
CA PHE A 281 -10.39 -12.02 8.53
C PHE A 281 -8.90 -11.75 8.68
N LEU A 282 -8.07 -12.69 8.25
CA LEU A 282 -6.63 -12.63 8.33
C LEU A 282 -6.02 -12.57 6.93
N THR A 283 -4.96 -11.79 6.78
CA THR A 283 -3.95 -12.04 5.75
C THR A 283 -2.68 -12.55 6.44
N THR A 284 -2.25 -13.75 6.08
CA THR A 284 -1.07 -14.40 6.66
C THR A 284 0.09 -14.39 5.68
N GLY A 285 1.32 -14.55 6.19
CA GLY A 285 2.49 -14.83 5.34
C GLY A 285 2.46 -16.24 4.74
N GLU A 286 3.33 -16.52 3.77
CA GLU A 286 3.39 -17.77 3.00
C GLU A 286 3.59 -19.04 3.86
N ASP A 287 4.16 -18.90 5.06
CA ASP A 287 4.49 -20.04 5.92
C ASP A 287 3.40 -20.42 6.95
N ALA A 288 2.34 -19.61 7.07
CA ALA A 288 1.28 -19.87 8.06
C ALA A 288 0.35 -20.99 7.58
N ARG A 289 0.37 -22.12 8.29
CA ARG A 289 -0.55 -23.24 8.05
C ARG A 289 -1.62 -23.25 9.13
N LEU A 290 -2.80 -22.74 8.81
CA LEU A 290 -3.98 -22.76 9.69
C LEU A 290 -4.93 -23.87 9.27
N ARG A 291 -5.64 -24.48 10.23
CA ARG A 291 -6.68 -25.47 9.95
C ARG A 291 -7.99 -25.11 10.64
N PRO A 292 -9.15 -25.25 9.98
CA PRO A 292 -10.44 -25.08 10.66
C PRO A 292 -10.54 -25.95 11.92
N GLY A 293 -11.08 -25.37 12.99
CA GLY A 293 -11.18 -25.96 14.32
C GLY A 293 -9.95 -25.73 15.21
N GLU A 294 -8.80 -25.34 14.66
CA GLU A 294 -7.59 -25.07 15.45
C GLU A 294 -7.75 -23.84 16.35
N GLU A 295 -7.36 -23.96 17.62
CA GLU A 295 -7.26 -22.81 18.52
C GLU A 295 -5.89 -22.15 18.35
N VAL A 296 -5.90 -20.85 18.06
CA VAL A 296 -4.72 -20.10 17.67
C VAL A 296 -4.60 -18.80 18.44
N ASP A 297 -3.36 -18.49 18.80
CA ASP A 297 -2.92 -17.15 19.20
C ASP A 297 -2.20 -16.52 18.02
N ILE A 298 -2.69 -15.36 17.57
CA ILE A 298 -2.12 -14.64 16.43
C ILE A 298 -1.80 -13.20 16.80
N ALA A 299 -0.80 -12.64 16.14
CA ALA A 299 -0.53 -11.22 16.18
C ALA A 299 -0.46 -10.66 14.76
N GLY A 300 -1.20 -9.61 14.50
CA GLY A 300 -1.19 -8.94 13.20
C GLY A 300 -1.57 -7.49 13.36
N PHE A 301 -1.68 -6.79 12.25
CA PHE A 301 -2.01 -5.37 12.27
C PHE A 301 -3.47 -5.14 11.84
N PRO A 302 -4.33 -4.67 12.76
CA PRO A 302 -5.71 -4.37 12.45
C PRO A 302 -5.83 -3.29 11.37
N THR A 303 -6.44 -3.59 10.24
CA THR A 303 -6.54 -2.67 9.10
C THR A 303 -7.97 -2.62 8.58
N ARG A 304 -8.50 -1.41 8.38
CA ARG A 304 -9.82 -1.24 7.75
C ARG A 304 -9.69 -1.31 6.23
N ARG A 305 -10.39 -2.27 5.63
CA ARG A 305 -10.48 -2.48 4.19
C ARG A 305 -11.94 -2.66 3.80
N ASP A 306 -12.44 -1.86 2.86
CA ASP A 306 -13.79 -2.00 2.28
C ASP A 306 -14.90 -2.13 3.36
N SER A 307 -14.86 -1.27 4.38
CA SER A 307 -15.75 -1.26 5.56
C SER A 307 -15.60 -2.44 6.55
N ARG A 308 -14.65 -3.34 6.34
CA ARG A 308 -14.33 -4.49 7.20
C ARG A 308 -13.02 -4.27 7.96
N LEU A 309 -12.90 -4.85 9.16
CA LEU A 309 -11.60 -4.99 9.83
C LEU A 309 -10.93 -6.29 9.40
N VAL A 310 -9.70 -6.20 8.92
CA VAL A 310 -8.84 -7.33 8.55
C VAL A 310 -7.58 -7.27 9.39
N MET A 311 -7.12 -8.40 9.89
CA MET A 311 -5.83 -8.52 10.57
C MET A 311 -4.75 -8.82 9.52
N GLU A 312 -3.98 -7.80 9.15
CA GLU A 312 -2.95 -7.93 8.13
C GLU A 312 -1.61 -8.41 8.67
N ASP A 313 -0.81 -9.03 7.80
CA ASP A 313 0.56 -9.52 8.11
C ASP A 313 0.58 -10.35 9.41
N ALA A 314 -0.45 -11.17 9.58
CA ALA A 314 -0.68 -11.97 10.78
C ALA A 314 0.37 -13.08 10.89
N VAL A 315 0.93 -13.21 12.09
CA VAL A 315 1.87 -14.26 12.46
C VAL A 315 1.24 -15.15 13.54
N LEU A 316 1.46 -16.46 13.41
CA LEU A 316 1.03 -17.45 14.38
C LEU A 316 2.02 -17.48 15.54
N ILE A 317 1.53 -17.29 16.77
CA ILE A 317 2.33 -17.39 18.00
C ILE A 317 2.26 -18.82 18.54
N HIS A 318 1.05 -19.33 18.72
CA HIS A 318 0.78 -20.70 19.15
C HIS A 318 -0.40 -21.25 18.35
N GLY A 319 -0.28 -22.50 17.92
CA GLY A 319 -1.38 -23.31 17.40
C GLY A 319 -1.46 -24.60 18.21
N SER A 320 -2.65 -24.93 18.70
CA SER A 320 -2.91 -26.22 19.35
C SER A 320 -4.03 -26.95 18.62
N PRO A 321 -3.91 -28.27 18.39
CA PRO A 321 -5.03 -29.07 17.93
C PRO A 321 -6.19 -28.87 18.90
N ALA A 322 -7.38 -28.58 18.37
CA ALA A 322 -8.56 -28.26 19.16
C ALA A 322 -8.75 -29.23 20.33
N ILE A 323 -8.85 -28.71 21.56
CA ILE A 323 -9.56 -29.42 22.63
C ILE A 323 -11.05 -29.12 22.40
N PRO A 324 -11.95 -30.12 22.45
CA PRO A 324 -13.38 -29.94 22.13
C PRO A 324 -14.11 -28.82 22.88
N GLU A 325 -13.58 -28.35 24.02
CA GLU A 325 -14.21 -27.33 24.88
C GLU A 325 -14.38 -25.95 24.21
N ASN A 326 -13.56 -25.60 23.21
CA ASN A 326 -13.61 -24.30 22.54
C ASN A 326 -14.15 -24.34 21.10
N SER A 327 -14.80 -25.43 20.69
CA SER A 327 -15.32 -25.55 19.31
C SER A 327 -16.40 -24.50 19.00
N ILE A 328 -16.17 -23.69 17.96
CA ILE A 328 -17.18 -22.74 17.45
C ILE A 328 -18.26 -23.54 16.71
N THR A 329 -19.48 -23.47 17.23
CA THR A 329 -20.65 -24.07 16.57
C THR A 329 -21.26 -23.08 15.58
N PRO A 330 -21.60 -23.48 14.35
CA PRO A 330 -22.27 -22.60 13.39
C PRO A 330 -23.53 -21.98 13.97
N LEU A 331 -23.71 -20.66 13.78
CA LEU A 331 -24.93 -19.97 14.16
C LEU A 331 -26.04 -20.26 13.16
N GLU A 332 -27.11 -20.93 13.61
CA GLU A 332 -28.29 -21.20 12.79
C GLU A 332 -29.03 -19.92 12.40
N ILE A 333 -29.14 -19.66 11.10
CA ILE A 333 -29.80 -18.46 10.60
C ILE A 333 -30.35 -18.66 9.18
N THR A 334 -31.47 -18.00 8.87
CA THR A 334 -32.04 -18.01 7.53
C THR A 334 -31.49 -16.86 6.69
N PRO A 335 -31.38 -16.99 5.35
CA PRO A 335 -30.89 -15.92 4.48
C PRO A 335 -31.65 -14.60 4.65
N GLY A 336 -32.98 -14.67 4.79
CA GLY A 336 -33.82 -13.49 5.00
C GLY A 336 -33.55 -12.77 6.31
N ARG A 337 -33.08 -13.49 7.34
CA ARG A 337 -32.74 -12.92 8.65
C ARG A 337 -31.39 -12.21 8.61
N ILE A 338 -30.39 -12.75 7.91
CA ILE A 338 -29.06 -12.14 7.75
C ILE A 338 -29.20 -10.70 7.24
N ILE A 339 -29.89 -10.50 6.11
CA ILE A 339 -30.05 -9.16 5.51
C ILE A 339 -30.85 -8.22 6.43
N ARG A 340 -31.94 -8.72 7.04
CA ARG A 340 -32.79 -7.92 7.91
C ARG A 340 -32.06 -7.44 9.17
N GLU A 341 -31.19 -8.29 9.73
CA GLU A 341 -30.51 -8.05 11.01
C GLU A 341 -29.05 -7.61 10.83
N ALA A 342 -28.57 -7.43 9.60
CA ALA A 342 -27.19 -7.01 9.31
C ALA A 342 -26.76 -5.67 9.95
N ARG A 343 -27.71 -4.85 10.39
CA ARG A 343 -27.44 -3.60 11.13
C ARG A 343 -27.28 -3.80 12.64
N SER A 344 -27.88 -4.86 13.18
CA SER A 344 -27.97 -5.14 14.60
C SER A 344 -27.10 -6.30 15.06
N LEU A 345 -26.76 -7.20 14.13
CA LEU A 345 -25.88 -8.35 14.37
C LEU A 345 -24.63 -8.20 13.51
N ASP A 346 -23.48 -8.29 14.16
CA ASP A 346 -22.21 -8.43 13.46
C ASP A 346 -22.04 -9.88 13.00
N LEU A 347 -22.48 -10.15 11.78
CA LEU A 347 -22.45 -11.47 11.15
C LEU A 347 -21.25 -11.66 10.22
N ASP A 348 -20.53 -10.58 9.89
CA ASP A 348 -19.39 -10.67 8.98
C ASP A 348 -18.24 -11.47 9.62
N GLY A 349 -17.72 -12.45 8.88
CA GLY A 349 -16.71 -13.39 9.37
C GLY A 349 -17.24 -14.49 10.28
N ARG A 350 -18.50 -14.46 10.71
CA ARG A 350 -19.06 -15.49 11.62
C ARG A 350 -19.31 -16.80 10.87
N LEU A 351 -19.08 -17.93 11.55
CA LEU A 351 -19.49 -19.25 11.09
C LEU A 351 -21.01 -19.40 11.21
N LEU A 352 -21.70 -19.58 10.08
CA LEU A 352 -23.16 -19.70 9.99
C LEU A 352 -23.56 -21.10 9.49
N GLY A 353 -24.66 -21.60 10.02
CA GLY A 353 -25.37 -22.78 9.50
C GLY A 353 -26.63 -22.32 8.76
N ILE A 354 -26.70 -22.58 7.46
CA ILE A 354 -27.82 -22.17 6.61
C ILE A 354 -28.39 -23.38 5.88
N THR A 355 -29.70 -23.56 5.93
CA THR A 355 -30.41 -24.58 5.15
C THR A 355 -31.07 -23.94 3.93
N GLY A 356 -31.02 -24.60 2.78
CA GLY A 356 -31.70 -24.16 1.57
C GLY A 356 -31.81 -25.25 0.51
N THR A 357 -32.23 -24.84 -0.68
CA THR A 357 -32.33 -25.70 -1.86
C THR A 357 -31.20 -25.37 -2.82
N PHE A 358 -30.37 -26.34 -3.14
CA PHE A 358 -29.31 -26.21 -4.15
C PHE A 358 -29.94 -25.98 -5.52
N ARG A 359 -29.41 -25.01 -6.28
CA ARG A 359 -29.92 -24.63 -7.60
C ARG A 359 -28.99 -25.04 -8.70
N GLU A 360 -27.77 -24.51 -8.65
CA GLU A 360 -26.74 -24.75 -9.64
C GLU A 360 -25.37 -24.51 -9.02
N MET A 361 -24.35 -24.96 -9.74
CA MET A 361 -22.97 -24.67 -9.45
C MET A 361 -22.26 -24.28 -10.73
N MET A 362 -21.31 -23.36 -10.61
CA MET A 362 -20.48 -22.94 -11.73
C MET A 362 -19.07 -22.64 -11.24
N ARG A 363 -18.10 -22.78 -12.13
CA ARG A 363 -16.73 -22.38 -11.83
C ARG A 363 -16.63 -20.85 -11.92
N GLU A 364 -16.29 -20.20 -10.81
CA GLU A 364 -16.11 -18.75 -10.76
C GLU A 364 -14.76 -18.36 -11.36
N ASP A 365 -13.69 -19.03 -10.90
CA ASP A 365 -12.33 -18.82 -11.40
C ASP A 365 -11.50 -20.13 -11.37
N LYS A 366 -10.18 -20.03 -11.52
CA LYS A 366 -9.31 -21.22 -11.49
C LYS A 366 -9.28 -21.92 -10.13
N ARG A 367 -9.60 -21.21 -9.04
CA ARG A 367 -9.49 -21.60 -7.63
C ARG A 367 -10.83 -21.78 -6.93
N HIS A 368 -11.94 -21.21 -7.41
CA HIS A 368 -13.23 -21.22 -6.72
C HIS A 368 -14.42 -21.72 -7.57
N LEU A 369 -15.32 -22.44 -6.90
CA LEU A 369 -16.65 -22.83 -7.36
C LEU A 369 -17.68 -21.94 -6.67
N LEU A 370 -18.59 -21.40 -7.46
CA LEU A 370 -19.79 -20.71 -7.00
C LEU A 370 -20.94 -21.71 -6.91
N ILE A 371 -21.61 -21.76 -5.76
CA ILE A 371 -22.75 -22.61 -5.48
C ILE A 371 -23.95 -21.70 -5.20
N MET A 372 -24.99 -21.83 -6.03
CA MET A 372 -26.22 -21.07 -5.88
C MET A 372 -27.21 -21.86 -5.01
N VAL A 373 -27.68 -21.24 -3.93
CA VAL A 373 -28.68 -21.82 -3.02
C VAL A 373 -29.82 -20.83 -2.83
N SER A 374 -31.04 -21.36 -2.71
CA SER A 374 -32.22 -20.55 -2.41
C SER A 374 -32.94 -21.04 -1.16
N ASP A 375 -33.46 -20.12 -0.35
CA ASP A 375 -34.39 -20.40 0.73
C ASP A 375 -35.47 -19.31 0.78
N ASP A 376 -36.74 -19.71 0.92
CA ASP A 376 -37.89 -18.80 1.00
C ASP A 376 -37.88 -17.69 -0.07
N GLY A 377 -37.63 -18.07 -1.33
CA GLY A 377 -37.59 -17.15 -2.48
C GLY A 377 -36.40 -16.19 -2.51
N ARG A 378 -35.42 -16.35 -1.60
CA ARG A 378 -34.15 -15.60 -1.61
C ARG A 378 -33.01 -16.48 -2.06
N GLU A 379 -32.19 -15.95 -2.95
CA GLU A 379 -30.97 -16.61 -3.41
C GLU A 379 -29.74 -16.01 -2.75
N PHE A 380 -28.76 -16.86 -2.48
CA PHE A 380 -27.44 -16.45 -2.01
C PHE A 380 -26.39 -17.38 -2.59
N GLN A 381 -25.14 -16.92 -2.53
CA GLN A 381 -23.99 -17.61 -3.07
C GLN A 381 -23.18 -18.24 -1.94
N ALA A 382 -22.70 -19.45 -2.16
CA ALA A 382 -21.64 -20.06 -1.39
C ALA A 382 -20.41 -20.30 -2.29
N ILE A 383 -19.22 -20.12 -1.75
CA ILE A 383 -17.95 -20.22 -2.48
C ILE A 383 -17.14 -21.36 -1.88
N LEU A 384 -16.63 -22.25 -2.73
CA LEU A 384 -15.83 -23.41 -2.34
C LEU A 384 -14.53 -23.48 -3.16
N PRO A 385 -13.37 -23.85 -2.58
CA PRO A 385 -12.17 -24.13 -3.36
C PRO A 385 -12.34 -25.27 -4.39
N VAL A 386 -11.85 -25.08 -5.61
CA VAL A 386 -11.99 -26.03 -6.76
C VAL A 386 -11.27 -27.36 -6.53
N SER A 387 -10.33 -27.43 -5.58
CA SER A 387 -9.61 -28.67 -5.27
C SER A 387 -10.49 -29.74 -4.61
N GLU A 388 -11.70 -29.40 -4.17
CA GLU A 388 -12.50 -30.27 -3.32
C GLU A 388 -13.54 -31.09 -4.10
N PRO A 389 -13.62 -32.42 -3.89
CA PRO A 389 -14.66 -33.24 -4.49
C PRO A 389 -16.02 -32.97 -3.81
N LEU A 390 -17.01 -32.59 -4.62
CA LEU A 390 -18.39 -32.36 -4.13
C LEU A 390 -19.13 -33.68 -3.83
N PRO A 391 -20.17 -33.64 -2.98
CA PRO A 391 -21.08 -34.77 -2.79
C PRO A 391 -21.69 -35.22 -4.13
N ARG A 392 -21.67 -36.53 -4.42
CA ARG A 392 -22.10 -37.08 -5.72
C ARG A 392 -23.57 -36.86 -6.03
N ASP A 393 -24.40 -36.79 -4.99
CA ASP A 393 -25.86 -36.68 -5.11
C ASP A 393 -26.34 -35.21 -5.02
N LEU A 394 -25.43 -34.24 -5.17
CA LEU A 394 -25.76 -32.83 -5.17
C LEU A 394 -26.37 -32.42 -6.52
N GLU A 395 -27.68 -32.62 -6.65
CA GLU A 395 -28.47 -32.26 -7.83
C GLU A 395 -29.38 -31.04 -7.58
N SER A 396 -29.71 -30.33 -8.66
CA SER A 396 -30.65 -29.19 -8.59
C SER A 396 -31.96 -29.59 -7.91
N GLY A 397 -32.39 -28.82 -6.91
CA GLY A 397 -33.55 -29.13 -6.09
C GLY A 397 -33.25 -29.88 -4.79
N ALA A 398 -32.03 -30.42 -4.62
CA ALA A 398 -31.63 -31.06 -3.37
C ALA A 398 -31.70 -30.08 -2.19
N ARG A 399 -32.20 -30.55 -1.05
CA ARG A 399 -32.16 -29.77 0.19
C ARG A 399 -30.80 -29.95 0.83
N VAL A 400 -30.15 -28.84 1.14
CA VAL A 400 -28.77 -28.83 1.67
C VAL A 400 -28.67 -27.95 2.89
N ARG A 401 -27.79 -28.34 3.81
CA ARG A 401 -27.25 -27.51 4.87
C ARG A 401 -25.82 -27.13 4.50
N LEU A 402 -25.52 -25.85 4.61
CA LEU A 402 -24.21 -25.27 4.41
C LEU A 402 -23.70 -24.68 5.73
N ASP A 403 -22.52 -25.10 6.16
CA ASP A 403 -21.81 -24.53 7.30
C ASP A 403 -20.59 -23.73 6.80
N GLY A 404 -20.65 -22.41 6.84
CA GLY A 404 -19.57 -21.60 6.29
C GLY A 404 -19.47 -20.21 6.89
N VAL A 405 -18.37 -19.53 6.58
CA VAL A 405 -18.11 -18.19 7.09
C VAL A 405 -18.84 -17.15 6.26
N CYS A 406 -19.65 -16.32 6.90
CA CYS A 406 -20.38 -15.26 6.22
C CYS A 406 -19.44 -14.15 5.77
N ARG A 407 -19.55 -13.74 4.51
CA ARG A 407 -18.93 -12.53 3.98
C ARG A 407 -20.02 -11.56 3.57
N MET A 408 -20.20 -10.50 4.35
CA MET A 408 -21.12 -9.43 4.03
C MET A 408 -20.57 -8.61 2.85
N LEU A 409 -21.43 -8.32 1.89
CA LEU A 409 -21.11 -7.50 0.73
C LEU A 409 -21.75 -6.12 0.88
N PHE A 410 -20.93 -5.10 0.73
CA PHE A 410 -21.33 -3.69 0.86
C PHE A 410 -21.36 -3.08 -0.53
N THR A 411 -22.45 -2.40 -0.89
CA THR A 411 -22.48 -1.62 -2.14
C THR A 411 -21.76 -0.30 -1.96
N ASP A 412 -20.93 0.06 -2.95
CA ASP A 412 -20.35 1.39 -3.10
C ASP A 412 -21.45 2.41 -3.46
N GLN A 413 -22.24 2.82 -2.48
CA GLN A 413 -23.10 3.99 -2.61
C GLN A 413 -22.34 5.21 -2.10
N PRO A 414 -22.19 6.29 -2.90
CA PRO A 414 -21.44 7.47 -2.51
C PRO A 414 -22.28 8.34 -1.58
N VAL A 415 -22.50 7.97 -0.32
CA VAL A 415 -23.20 8.86 0.63
C VAL A 415 -22.70 8.72 2.07
N ARG A 416 -22.58 9.90 2.70
CA ARG A 416 -22.33 10.33 4.10
C ARG A 416 -22.83 9.48 5.30
N SER A 417 -23.17 8.19 5.14
CA SER A 417 -23.64 7.26 6.20
C SER A 417 -22.84 5.95 6.14
N ARG A 418 -22.76 5.21 7.25
CA ARG A 418 -22.22 3.83 7.27
C ARG A 418 -22.83 3.01 6.12
N SER A 419 -21.97 2.40 5.30
CA SER A 419 -22.35 1.45 4.26
C SER A 419 -23.14 0.29 4.89
N VAL A 420 -24.28 -0.04 4.30
CA VAL A 420 -25.15 -1.12 4.80
C VAL A 420 -24.99 -2.27 3.83
N PRO A 421 -24.66 -3.47 4.30
CA PRO A 421 -24.52 -4.60 3.42
C PRO A 421 -25.89 -4.97 2.84
N ASN A 422 -25.94 -5.26 1.55
CA ASN A 422 -27.17 -5.54 0.82
C ASN A 422 -27.23 -6.97 0.27
N SER A 423 -26.12 -7.69 0.31
CA SER A 423 -26.02 -9.12 0.03
C SER A 423 -24.96 -9.74 0.93
N PHE A 424 -24.88 -11.07 0.88
CA PHE A 424 -23.85 -11.84 1.56
C PHE A 424 -23.48 -13.04 0.70
N GLU A 425 -22.31 -13.58 0.97
CA GLU A 425 -21.84 -14.86 0.45
C GLU A 425 -21.40 -15.74 1.63
N LEU A 426 -21.37 -17.05 1.41
CA LEU A 426 -20.91 -18.02 2.39
C LEU A 426 -19.61 -18.67 1.92
N LEU A 427 -18.51 -18.43 2.62
CA LEU A 427 -17.22 -19.05 2.32
C LEU A 427 -17.17 -20.43 3.00
N LEU A 428 -17.15 -21.49 2.20
CA LEU A 428 -17.12 -22.86 2.70
C LEU A 428 -15.67 -23.28 2.98
N PRO A 429 -15.35 -23.84 4.16
CA PRO A 429 -14.00 -24.29 4.47
C PRO A 429 -13.56 -25.43 3.56
N ASP A 430 -14.43 -26.40 3.30
CA ASP A 430 -14.21 -27.55 2.44
C ASP A 430 -15.55 -28.17 1.99
N ALA A 431 -15.52 -29.25 1.20
CA ALA A 431 -16.74 -29.90 0.72
C ALA A 431 -17.56 -30.59 1.83
N GLY A 432 -16.96 -30.90 2.98
CA GLY A 432 -17.65 -31.45 4.16
C GLY A 432 -18.60 -30.46 4.83
N ALA A 433 -18.44 -29.18 4.54
CA ALA A 433 -19.39 -28.13 4.92
C ALA A 433 -20.76 -28.24 4.24
N ILE A 434 -20.88 -29.08 3.21
CA ILE A 434 -22.12 -29.30 2.45
C ILE A 434 -22.74 -30.62 2.88
N ARG A 435 -23.92 -30.56 3.50
CA ARG A 435 -24.68 -31.74 3.91
C ARG A 435 -26.03 -31.79 3.19
N ILE A 436 -26.30 -32.87 2.47
CA ILE A 436 -27.62 -33.11 1.87
C ILE A 436 -28.57 -33.58 2.99
N LEU A 437 -29.78 -33.03 3.04
CA LEU A 437 -30.79 -33.26 4.09
C LEU A 437 -31.93 -34.18 3.66
#